data_AF-A0A1A9KGL4-F1
#
_entry.id   AF-A0A1A9KGL4-F1
#
_cell.length_a   1.000
_cell.length_b   1.000
_cell.length_c   1.000
_cell.angle_alpha   90.00
_cell.angle_beta   90.00
_cell.angle_gamma   90.00
#
_symmetry.space_group_name_H-M   'P 1'
#
loop_
_entity.id
_entity.type
_entity.pdbx_description
1 polymer ?
#
loop_
_entity_poly.entity_id
_entity_poly.type
_entity_poly.pdbx_seq_one_letter_code
_entity_poly.pdbx_strand_id
1 'polypeptide(L)' 'MAISKCIKCDSSQFELKQASISGCRFIMNFVQCSHCGGVVGVIETDHLGLKLENLAKEVDQIKRRIR' A
#
# COMPACT_ATOMS: atom_id res chain seq x y z
N MET A 1 8.26 0.24 26.46
CA MET A 1 7.54 0.00 25.19
C MET A 1 8.57 -0.35 24.13
N ALA A 2 8.37 -1.40 23.34
CA ALA A 2 9.30 -1.75 22.27
C ALA A 2 9.20 -0.73 21.12
N ILE A 3 10.34 -0.32 20.57
CA ILE A 3 10.41 0.57 19.40
C ILE A 3 10.79 -0.29 18.20
N SER A 4 10.02 -0.21 17.12
CA SER A 4 10.35 -0.88 15.87
C SER A 4 11.68 -0.37 15.32
N LYS A 5 12.63 -1.27 15.09
CA LYS A 5 13.96 -0.98 14.56
C LYS A 5 14.23 -1.81 13.31
N CYS A 6 15.01 -1.24 12.40
CA CYS A 6 15.50 -1.95 11.24
C CYS A 6 16.49 -3.04 11.67
N ILE A 7 16.20 -4.29 11.31
CA ILE A 7 17.05 -5.46 11.65
C ILE A 7 18.48 -5.38 11.10
N LYS A 8 18.71 -4.53 10.09
CA LYS A 8 20.01 -4.40 9.42
C LYS A 8 20.90 -3.29 10.00
N CYS A 9 20.33 -2.18 10.46
CA CYS A 9 21.10 -0.99 10.85
C CYS A 9 20.63 -0.32 12.14
N ASP A 10 19.70 -0.93 12.88
CA ASP A 10 19.12 -0.44 14.13
C ASP A 10 18.40 0.93 14.07
N SER A 11 18.32 1.55 12.90
CA SER A 11 17.54 2.78 12.68
C SER A 11 16.05 2.53 12.93
N SER A 12 15.39 3.52 13.54
CA SER A 12 13.94 3.55 13.75
C SER A 12 13.19 4.41 12.71
N GLN A 13 13.89 4.89 11.68
CA GLN A 13 13.29 5.69 10.63
C GLN A 13 12.91 4.83 9.43
N PHE A 14 11.64 4.94 9.03
CA PHE A 14 11.05 4.21 7.93
C PHE A 14 10.33 5.17 6.98
N GLU A 15 10.33 4.81 5.70
CA GLU A 15 9.69 5.55 4.63
C GLU A 15 8.85 4.62 3.76
N LEU A 16 7.89 5.22 3.04
CA LEU A 16 7.14 4.56 2.00
C LEU A 16 7.74 4.89 0.64
N LYS A 17 8.10 3.86 -0.13
CA LYS A 17 8.61 4.02 -1.48
C LYS A 17 7.75 3.25 -2.46
N GLN A 18 7.14 3.97 -3.42
CA GLN A 18 6.46 3.34 -4.55
C GLN A 18 7.45 2.49 -5.34
N ALA A 19 7.03 1.27 -5.67
CA ALA A 19 7.81 0.34 -6.44
C ALA A 19 6.93 -0.47 -7.39
N SER A 20 7.47 -0.70 -8.59
CA SER A 20 6.93 -1.70 -9.51
C SER A 20 7.55 -3.05 -9.16
N ILE A 21 6.73 -3.97 -8.66
CA ILE A 21 7.17 -5.32 -8.28
C ILE A 21 6.96 -6.25 -9.48
N SER A 22 8.01 -6.95 -9.89
CA SER A 22 7.93 -7.91 -11.01
C SER A 22 6.88 -8.99 -10.75
N GLY A 23 6.03 -9.27 -11.73
CA GLY A 23 4.90 -10.19 -11.59
C GLY A 23 3.67 -9.60 -10.89
N CYS A 24 3.74 -8.35 -10.40
CA CYS A 24 2.60 -7.64 -9.87
C CYS A 24 2.08 -6.64 -10.93
N ARG A 25 0.76 -6.64 -11.14
CA ARG A 25 0.11 -5.71 -12.09
C ARG A 25 -0.10 -4.31 -11.51
N PHE A 26 -0.10 -4.19 -10.19
CA PHE A 26 -0.40 -2.95 -9.48
C PHE A 26 0.87 -2.35 -8.86
N ILE A 27 0.90 -1.03 -8.75
CA ILE A 27 1.96 -0.32 -8.02
C ILE A 27 1.75 -0.61 -6.53
N MET A 28 2.84 -0.99 -5.87
CA MET A 28 2.88 -1.27 -4.44
C MET A 28 3.84 -0.30 -3.77
N ASN A 29 3.66 -0.06 -2.48
CA ASN A 29 4.61 0.69 -1.66
C ASN A 29 5.42 -0.27 -0.80
N PHE A 30 6.73 -0.13 -0.81
CA PHE A 30 7.59 -0.72 0.21
C PHE A 30 7.62 0.17 1.44
N VAL A 31 7.40 -0.44 2.60
CA VAL A 31 7.83 0.14 3.88
C VAL A 31 9.28 -0.25 4.06
N GLN A 32 10.19 0.71 3.93
CA GLN A 32 11.64 0.47 4.01
C GLN A 32 12.31 1.41 4.99
N CYS A 33 13.46 0.99 5.52
CA CYS A 33 14.28 1.85 6.35
C CYS A 33 14.88 2.98 5.51
N SER A 34 14.67 4.23 5.91
CA SER A 34 15.18 5.41 5.20
C SER A 34 16.70 5.51 5.23
N HIS A 35 17.36 4.80 6.15
CA HIS A 35 18.82 4.83 6.29
C HIS A 35 19.54 3.80 5.42
N CYS A 36 19.09 2.54 5.44
CA CYS A 36 19.79 1.44 4.77
C CYS A 36 19.02 0.77 3.63
N GLY A 37 17.79 1.21 3.35
CA GLY A 37 16.91 0.62 2.34
C GLY A 37 16.38 -0.78 2.68
N GLY A 38 16.55 -1.24 3.92
CA GLY A 38 16.02 -2.53 4.36
C GLY A 38 14.49 -2.55 4.30
N VAL A 39 13.91 -3.41 3.47
CA VAL A 39 12.46 -3.56 3.31
C VAL A 39 11.89 -4.34 4.49
N VAL A 40 10.87 -3.78 5.14
CA VAL A 40 10.17 -4.39 6.28
C VAL A 40 8.82 -4.95 5.87
N GLY A 41 8.20 -4.38 4.85
CA GLY A 41 6.92 -4.84 4.34
C GLY A 41 6.52 -4.22 3.01
N VAL A 42 5.43 -4.73 2.45
CA VAL A 42 4.81 -4.26 1.22
C VAL A 42 3.36 -3.94 1.53
N ILE A 43 2.89 -2.78 1.10
CA ILE A 43 1.49 -2.36 1.20
C ILE A 43 0.99 -1.90 -0.17
N GLU A 44 -0.33 -1.94 -0.38
CA GLU A 44 -0.92 -1.41 -1.60
C GLU A 44 -0.75 0.11 -1.67
N THR A 45 -0.41 0.65 -2.85
CA THR A 45 -0.25 2.10 -3.04
C THR A 45 -1.57 2.85 -2.93
N ASP A 46 -2.64 2.20 -3.38
CA ASP A 46 -4.01 2.67 -3.25
C ASP A 46 -4.78 1.66 -2.42
N HIS A 47 -5.68 2.14 -1.55
CA HIS A 47 -6.63 1.29 -0.86
C HIS A 47 -7.60 0.67 -1.87
N LEU A 48 -7.18 -0.42 -2.50
CA LEU A 48 -7.89 -1.05 -3.61
C LEU A 48 -9.30 -1.46 -3.18
N GLY A 49 -9.44 -1.93 -1.94
CA GLY A 49 -10.73 -2.25 -1.33
C GLY A 49 -11.69 -1.06 -1.26
N LEU A 50 -11.22 0.12 -0.84
CA LEU A 50 -12.06 1.33 -0.78
C LEU A 50 -12.47 1.78 -2.19
N LYS A 51 -11.58 1.70 -3.17
CA LYS A 51 -11.91 2.02 -4.57
C LYS A 51 -12.94 1.04 -5.13
N LEU A 52 -12.82 -0.26 -4.85
CA LEU A 52 -13.78 -1.28 -5.27
C LEU A 52 -15.16 -1.07 -4.63
N GLU A 53 -15.23 -0.74 -3.34
CA GLU A 53 -16.50 -0.43 -2.67
C GLU A 53 -17.18 0.80 -3.27
N ASN A 54 -16.41 1.85 -3.55
CA ASN A 54 -16.95 3.06 -4.18
C ASN A 54 -17.47 2.77 -5.59
N LEU A 55 -16.71 2.00 -6.37
CA LEU A 55 -17.14 1.59 -7.71
C LEU A 55 -18.43 0.75 -7.66
N ALA A 56 -18.54 -0.16 -6.70
CA ALA A 56 -19.74 -0.98 -6.51
C ALA A 56 -20.97 -0.10 -6.19
N LYS A 57 -20.81 0.92 -5.36
CA LYS A 57 -21.88 1.89 -5.03
C LYS A 57 -22.31 2.69 -6.24
N GLU A 58 -21.37 3.19 -7.04
CA GLU A 58 -21.67 3.93 -8.27
C GLU A 58 -22.43 3.07 -9.29
N VAL A 59 -21.99 1.82 -9.49
CA VAL A 59 -22.68 0.87 -10.36
C VAL A 59 -24.10 0.57 -9.87
N ASP A 60 -24.32 0.41 -8.56
CA ASP A 60 -25.66 0.20 -8.01
C ASP A 60 -26.57 1.42 -8.21
N GLN A 61 -26.06 2.63 -8.03
CA GLN A 61 -26.80 3.86 -8.30
C GLN A 61 -27.21 3.97 -9.77
N ILE A 62 -26.32 3.65 -10.71
CA ILE A 62 -26.65 3.68 -12.14
C ILE A 62 -27.74 2.66 -12.47
N LYS A 63 -27.66 1.43 -11.92
CA LYS A 63 -28.70 0.41 -12.10
C LYS A 63 -30.07 0.87 -11.62
N ARG A 64 -30.13 1.63 -10.52
CA ARG A 64 -31.38 2.20 -9.99
C ARG A 64 -31.95 3.35 -10.81
N ARG A 65 -31.13 4.02 -11.65
CA ARG A 65 -31.59 5.12 -12.52
C ARG A 65 -32.09 4.64 -13.89
N ILE A 66 -31.67 3.44 -14.30
CA ILE A 66 -32.06 2.83 -15.58
C ILE A 66 -33.34 1.97 -15.43
N ARG A 67 -33.64 1.51 -14.21
CA ARG A 67 -34.87 0.81 -13.85
C ARG A 67 -35.94 1.81 -13.40
#